data_AF-A0A7C4G1X7-F1
#
_entry.id   AF-A0A7C4G1X7-F1
#
_cell.length_a   1.000
_cell.length_b   1.000
_cell.length_c   1.000
_cell.angle_alpha   90.00
_cell.angle_beta   90.00
_cell.angle_gamma   90.00
#
_symmetry.space_group_name_H-M   'P 1'
#
loop_
_entity.id
_entity.type
_entity.pdbx_description
1 polymer ?
#
loop_
_entity_poly.entity_id
_entity_poly.type
_entity_poly.pdbx_seq_one_letter_code
_entity_poly.pdbx_strand_id
1 'polypeptide(L)'
;MLNVLFTIQTMEGPAGGSLYVRDFARELARQGHSPSVYCRRLGPPADELLSAGIPVLDSIDRLTKPDIIHGNSPIETVAAMLRFHQTPGLFVCHGWGPDAIAPRLPGIVRYLAVSEHARDALISLFGIPEGAVVLHQNPVDLERFPQRDPLPAAPKRALVFSNTLTELNHLAAIQEACAEAGLRVDTIGLGVGTARYDPERILGGYDVVFAKGRAALEALATGCAVILADVSGFGEMVTTGNYELLRLRNFGLRTFLLPPVKETVLNQLKRYDPEDAAKVTTRVRRSEGLYAAAQTLVEIYQTAIQEFRRSSPPDWDSVRIATARFLDQIAPTSNTFHLAQQLAPVERRAIRAEVRLRLLRETLNPDPLSHETLSRIGVRLVSCPRVTAAGEPFEATVEVENGTEAVLASFGDYPLCLSYHWLGLDGEMRWHEGVRSEIYPPLPPGRRFHYNMRVEAPSEAGEYLLRLTLVQEHVAWLDSLGVYADTPCEVVGSAA
;
A
#
# COMPACT_ATOMS: atom_id res chain seq x y z
N MET A 1 28.59 27.38 -8.48
CA MET A 1 28.75 26.00 -8.01
C MET A 1 28.30 25.90 -6.57
N LEU A 2 27.50 24.90 -6.21
CA LEU A 2 27.04 24.63 -4.83
C LEU A 2 27.44 23.22 -4.44
N ASN A 3 27.89 23.03 -3.21
CA ASN A 3 28.11 21.72 -2.59
C ASN A 3 26.82 21.31 -1.87
N VAL A 4 26.13 20.29 -2.36
CA VAL A 4 24.81 19.86 -1.85
C VAL A 4 24.93 18.48 -1.22
N LEU A 5 24.49 18.35 0.03
CA LEU A 5 24.41 17.05 0.70
C LEU A 5 22.96 16.57 0.73
N PHE A 6 22.63 15.52 0.00
CA PHE A 6 21.36 14.81 0.14
C PHE A 6 21.44 13.82 1.30
N THR A 7 20.36 13.68 2.07
CA THR A 7 20.24 12.65 3.10
C THR A 7 19.08 11.72 2.80
N ILE A 8 19.27 10.42 2.91
CA ILE A 8 18.20 9.43 2.70
C ILE A 8 18.43 8.15 3.52
N GLN A 9 17.36 7.56 4.02
CA GLN A 9 17.40 6.38 4.88
C GLN A 9 17.92 5.12 4.17
N THR A 10 17.47 4.87 2.94
CA THR A 10 17.84 3.68 2.17
C THR A 10 17.88 3.96 0.67
N MET A 11 18.83 3.29 0.00
CA MET A 11 18.96 3.18 -1.44
C MET A 11 18.98 1.71 -1.87
N GLU A 12 18.41 0.78 -1.09
CA GLU A 12 18.43 -0.66 -1.41
C GLU A 12 17.52 -1.05 -2.58
N GLY A 13 16.48 -0.26 -2.87
CA GLY A 13 15.47 -0.57 -3.90
C GLY A 13 15.06 0.63 -4.76
N PRO A 14 14.32 0.40 -5.86
CA PRO A 14 13.77 1.43 -6.74
C PRO A 14 12.50 2.04 -6.14
N ALA A 15 12.66 2.71 -4.99
CA ALA A 15 11.59 3.40 -4.30
C ALA A 15 11.55 4.88 -4.69
N GLY A 16 10.38 5.52 -4.55
CA GLY A 16 10.20 6.92 -4.96
C GLY A 16 11.26 7.88 -4.37
N GLY A 17 11.63 7.70 -3.09
CA GLY A 17 12.65 8.52 -2.43
C GLY A 17 14.07 8.32 -2.97
N SER A 18 14.52 7.06 -3.16
CA SER A 18 15.87 6.76 -3.66
C SER A 18 16.04 7.20 -5.11
N LEU A 19 15.01 7.03 -5.94
CA LEU A 19 14.99 7.51 -7.32
C LEU A 19 14.93 9.05 -7.39
N TYR A 20 14.20 9.71 -6.48
CA TYR A 20 14.19 11.17 -6.36
C TYR A 20 15.59 11.72 -6.08
N VAL A 21 16.27 11.22 -5.04
CA VAL A 21 17.62 11.67 -4.68
C VAL A 21 18.59 11.39 -5.81
N ARG A 22 18.51 10.20 -6.42
CA ARG A 22 19.37 9.84 -7.55
C ARG A 22 19.22 10.84 -8.71
N ASP A 23 17.99 11.14 -9.11
CA ASP A 23 17.73 12.00 -10.27
C ASP A 23 18.19 13.43 -10.03
N PHE A 24 17.85 14.03 -8.89
CA PHE A 24 18.31 15.37 -8.56
C PHE A 24 19.82 15.45 -8.38
N ALA A 25 20.46 14.46 -7.76
CA ALA A 25 21.91 14.45 -7.65
C ALA A 25 22.57 14.39 -9.04
N ARG A 26 22.09 13.53 -9.94
CA ARG A 26 22.63 13.47 -11.31
C ARG A 26 22.40 14.76 -12.08
N GLU A 27 21.21 15.35 -11.98
CA GLU A 27 20.91 16.59 -12.68
C GLU A 27 21.72 17.77 -12.15
N LEU A 28 21.85 17.90 -10.83
CA LEU A 28 22.71 18.94 -10.23
C LEU A 28 24.16 18.80 -10.67
N ALA A 29 24.69 17.57 -10.75
CA ALA A 29 26.03 17.33 -11.28
C ALA A 29 26.16 17.76 -12.75
N ARG A 30 25.16 17.45 -13.60
CA ARG A 30 25.11 17.91 -15.00
C ARG A 30 25.08 19.43 -15.12
N GLN A 31 24.42 20.10 -14.18
CA GLN A 31 24.35 21.56 -14.10
C GLN A 31 25.58 22.22 -13.45
N GLY A 32 26.65 21.46 -13.14
CA GLY A 32 27.91 21.98 -12.63
C GLY A 32 27.92 22.26 -11.12
N HIS A 33 27.04 21.63 -10.36
CA HIS A 33 27.08 21.59 -8.90
C HIS A 33 27.78 20.32 -8.40
N SER A 34 28.08 20.28 -7.10
CA SER A 34 28.80 19.18 -6.45
C SER A 34 27.91 18.47 -5.44
N PRO A 35 27.04 17.55 -5.88
CA PRO A 35 26.17 16.79 -4.99
C PRO A 35 26.94 15.64 -4.32
N SER A 36 26.49 15.27 -3.13
CA SER A 36 26.88 14.06 -2.41
C SER A 36 25.67 13.49 -1.67
N VAL A 37 25.67 12.21 -1.36
CA VAL A 37 24.56 11.53 -0.67
C VAL A 37 25.05 10.87 0.60
N TYR A 38 24.35 11.11 1.71
CA TYR A 38 24.50 10.36 2.95
C TYR A 38 23.36 9.36 3.09
N CYS A 39 23.70 8.06 3.09
CA CYS A 39 22.73 6.98 3.21
C CYS A 39 23.32 5.75 3.91
N ARG A 40 22.64 5.23 4.93
CA ARG A 40 23.14 4.09 5.72
C ARG A 40 22.97 2.73 5.05
N ARG A 41 22.07 2.63 4.06
CA ARG A 41 21.77 1.37 3.36
C ARG A 41 21.94 1.58 1.87
N LEU A 42 23.07 1.10 1.35
CA LEU A 42 23.43 1.25 -0.05
C LEU A 42 22.74 0.18 -0.91
N GLY A 43 22.69 0.43 -2.21
CA GLY A 43 22.11 -0.49 -3.19
C GLY A 43 22.20 0.07 -4.60
N PRO A 44 21.47 -0.50 -5.58
CA PRO A 44 21.69 -0.17 -6.99
C PRO A 44 21.58 1.33 -7.35
N PRO A 45 20.63 2.11 -6.81
CA PRO A 45 20.62 3.57 -6.97
C PRO A 45 21.90 4.27 -6.46
N ALA A 46 22.55 3.77 -5.41
CA ALA A 46 23.83 4.29 -4.94
C ALA A 46 24.96 3.93 -5.92
N ASP A 47 24.98 2.71 -6.44
CA ASP A 47 25.95 2.26 -7.44
C ASP A 47 25.87 3.10 -8.74
N GLU A 48 24.66 3.46 -9.17
CA GLU A 48 24.44 4.39 -10.28
C GLU A 48 25.07 5.77 -10.03
N LEU A 49 24.93 6.30 -8.81
CA LEU A 49 25.51 7.59 -8.44
C LEU A 49 27.04 7.53 -8.38
N LEU A 50 27.59 6.50 -7.76
CA LEU A 50 29.04 6.28 -7.70
C LEU A 50 29.64 6.15 -9.10
N SER A 51 28.98 5.41 -9.99
CA SER A 51 29.38 5.26 -11.40
C SER A 51 29.32 6.58 -12.17
N ALA A 52 28.45 7.50 -11.76
CA ALA A 52 28.37 8.86 -12.29
C ALA A 52 29.37 9.84 -11.64
N GLY A 53 30.25 9.36 -10.75
CA GLY A 53 31.23 10.19 -10.04
C GLY A 53 30.65 11.00 -8.87
N ILE A 54 29.45 10.66 -8.41
CA ILE A 54 28.78 11.34 -7.30
C ILE A 54 29.02 10.55 -6.00
N PRO A 55 29.65 11.13 -4.97
CA PRO A 55 29.93 10.41 -3.73
C PRO A 55 28.66 9.97 -3.00
N VAL A 56 28.60 8.69 -2.61
CA VAL A 56 27.60 8.16 -1.69
C VAL A 56 28.33 7.60 -0.47
N LEU A 57 27.98 8.09 0.72
CA LEU A 57 28.69 7.84 1.97
C LEU A 57 27.72 7.27 3.00
N ASP A 58 28.13 6.18 3.66
CA ASP A 58 27.32 5.51 4.71
C ASP A 58 27.62 5.98 6.14
N SER A 59 28.63 6.85 6.29
CA SER A 59 29.11 7.31 7.60
C SER A 59 29.18 8.82 7.65
N ILE A 60 28.59 9.37 8.71
CA ILE A 60 28.55 10.82 8.98
C ILE A 60 29.94 11.42 9.15
N ASP A 61 30.91 10.64 9.63
CA ASP A 61 32.27 11.11 9.92
C ASP A 61 33.10 11.35 8.65
N ARG A 62 32.70 10.71 7.53
CA ARG A 62 33.34 10.85 6.22
C ARG A 62 32.79 12.04 5.41
N LEU A 63 31.74 12.70 5.90
CA LEU A 63 31.14 13.83 5.21
C LEU A 63 32.02 15.08 5.32
N THR A 64 32.08 15.84 4.23
CA THR A 64 32.64 17.20 4.20
C THR A 64 31.53 18.23 4.34
N LYS A 65 31.85 19.43 4.87
CA LYS A 65 30.86 20.49 5.06
C LYS A 65 30.24 20.92 3.71
N PRO A 66 28.91 20.79 3.52
CA PRO A 66 28.23 21.27 2.32
C PRO A 66 27.85 22.76 2.44
N ASP A 67 27.42 23.36 1.34
CA ASP A 67 26.79 24.69 1.35
C ASP A 67 25.34 24.62 1.83
N ILE A 68 24.67 23.50 1.55
CA ILE A 68 23.29 23.23 1.97
C ILE A 68 23.04 21.73 2.15
N ILE A 69 22.19 21.39 3.13
CA ILE A 69 21.72 20.04 3.39
C ILE A 69 20.31 19.87 2.81
N HIS A 70 20.15 18.97 1.86
CA HIS A 70 18.87 18.55 1.31
C HIS A 70 18.37 17.31 2.05
N GLY A 71 17.48 17.52 3.01
CA GLY A 71 16.93 16.46 3.82
C GLY A 71 15.83 15.67 3.12
N ASN A 72 16.03 14.38 2.83
CA ASN A 72 15.00 13.52 2.22
C ASN A 72 14.55 12.37 3.14
N SER A 73 15.14 12.24 4.34
CA SER A 73 14.64 11.37 5.42
C SER A 73 14.89 11.96 6.81
N PRO A 74 14.04 11.71 7.81
CA PRO A 74 14.08 12.45 9.08
C PRO A 74 15.39 12.27 9.86
N ILE A 75 15.79 11.03 10.12
CA ILE A 75 16.92 10.70 11.00
C ILE A 75 18.25 11.13 10.39
N GLU A 76 18.45 10.85 9.10
CA GLU A 76 19.69 11.19 8.40
C GLU A 76 19.82 12.71 8.22
N THR A 77 18.70 13.42 8.01
CA THR A 77 18.69 14.89 8.02
C THR A 77 19.14 15.42 9.37
N VAL A 78 18.55 14.97 10.47
CA VAL A 78 18.94 15.43 11.82
C VAL A 78 20.40 15.14 12.11
N ALA A 79 20.90 13.95 11.75
CA ALA A 79 22.32 13.61 11.92
C ALA A 79 23.25 14.58 11.14
N ALA A 80 22.92 14.88 9.88
CA ALA A 80 23.69 15.82 9.06
C ALA A 80 23.62 17.26 9.60
N MET A 81 22.44 17.70 10.02
CA MET A 81 22.24 19.02 10.63
C MET A 81 22.99 19.17 11.95
N LEU A 82 23.11 18.11 12.76
CA LEU A 82 23.92 18.13 13.99
C LEU A 82 25.42 18.20 13.69
N ARG A 83 25.89 17.41 12.72
CA ARG A 83 27.30 17.41 12.30
C ARG A 83 27.72 18.77 11.75
N PHE A 84 26.82 19.41 11.00
CA PHE A 84 27.08 20.68 10.32
C PHE A 84 26.10 21.77 10.76
N HIS A 85 25.94 21.99 12.06
CA HIS A 85 24.96 22.91 12.66
C HIS A 85 25.04 24.38 12.20
N GLN A 86 26.12 24.79 11.52
CA GLN A 86 26.29 26.09 10.88
C GLN A 86 25.97 26.09 9.37
N THR A 87 25.30 25.04 8.88
CA THR A 87 24.93 24.89 7.48
C THR A 87 23.41 24.89 7.39
N PRO A 88 22.82 25.68 6.48
CA PRO A 88 21.38 25.66 6.27
C PRO A 88 20.95 24.30 5.72
N GLY A 89 19.76 23.89 6.12
CA GLY A 89 19.09 22.73 5.59
C GLY A 89 17.71 23.07 5.05
N LEU A 90 17.21 22.16 4.24
CA LEU A 90 15.78 22.04 3.95
C LEU A 90 15.35 20.60 4.17
N PHE A 91 14.04 20.39 4.25
CA PHE A 91 13.47 19.05 4.39
C PHE A 91 12.35 18.80 3.39
N VAL A 92 12.42 17.69 2.65
CA VAL A 92 11.40 17.26 1.70
C VAL A 92 10.41 16.35 2.39
N CYS A 93 9.14 16.74 2.34
CA CYS A 93 8.01 15.97 2.85
C CYS A 93 7.32 15.24 1.69
N HIS A 94 7.19 13.92 1.82
CA HIS A 94 6.53 13.05 0.85
C HIS A 94 5.07 12.73 1.19
N GLY A 95 4.57 13.14 2.37
CA GLY A 95 3.20 12.87 2.84
C GLY A 95 3.14 12.74 4.35
N TRP A 96 2.38 11.75 4.84
CA TRP A 96 2.32 11.37 6.26
C TRP A 96 3.06 10.07 6.55
N GLY A 97 3.26 9.78 7.84
CA GLY A 97 3.85 8.53 8.32
C GLY A 97 5.23 8.68 8.96
N PRO A 98 5.80 7.59 9.48
CA PRO A 98 7.09 7.59 10.19
C PRO A 98 8.23 8.24 9.40
N ASP A 99 8.30 7.93 8.11
CA ASP A 99 9.36 8.41 7.21
C ASP A 99 9.17 9.87 6.76
N ALA A 100 8.04 10.49 7.14
CA ALA A 100 7.69 11.87 6.77
C ALA A 100 7.70 12.84 7.97
N ILE A 101 8.07 12.38 9.18
CA ILE A 101 8.12 13.23 10.38
C ILE A 101 9.13 14.37 10.16
N ALA A 102 8.62 15.58 9.93
CA ALA A 102 9.44 16.72 9.57
C ALA A 102 10.24 17.24 10.78
N PRO A 103 11.59 17.17 10.76
CA PRO A 103 12.40 17.69 11.85
C PRO A 103 12.34 19.21 11.90
N ARG A 104 12.16 19.77 13.11
CA ARG A 104 12.05 21.22 13.36
C ARG A 104 13.32 21.81 13.97
N LEU A 105 14.46 21.53 13.35
CA LEU A 105 15.73 22.08 13.81
C LEU A 105 15.86 23.54 13.33
N PRO A 106 16.47 24.44 14.14
CA PRO A 106 16.62 25.85 13.77
C PRO A 106 17.41 26.08 12.46
N GLY A 107 18.26 25.14 12.07
CA GLY A 107 19.00 25.22 10.80
C GLY A 107 18.18 24.82 9.57
N ILE A 108 16.97 24.27 9.73
CA ILE A 108 16.09 23.92 8.61
C ILE A 108 15.24 25.14 8.25
N VAL A 109 15.57 25.78 7.15
CA VAL A 109 15.04 27.09 6.74
C VAL A 109 13.81 26.95 5.84
N ARG A 110 13.70 25.83 5.12
CA ARG A 110 12.61 25.56 4.18
C ARG A 110 12.16 24.11 4.24
N TYR A 111 10.89 23.90 3.92
CA TYR A 111 10.27 22.59 3.82
C TYR A 111 9.63 22.46 2.44
N LEU A 112 10.02 21.43 1.70
CA LEU A 112 9.51 21.19 0.36
C LEU A 112 8.39 20.16 0.42
N ALA A 113 7.21 20.54 -0.05
CA ALA A 113 6.09 19.63 -0.19
C ALA A 113 6.03 19.11 -1.63
N VAL A 114 6.02 17.78 -1.81
CA VAL A 114 5.87 17.20 -3.16
C VAL A 114 4.43 17.18 -3.68
N SER A 115 3.47 17.52 -2.82
CA SER A 115 2.03 17.53 -3.10
C SER A 115 1.30 18.44 -2.12
N GLU A 116 0.07 18.82 -2.47
CA GLU A 116 -0.89 19.46 -1.53
C GLU A 116 -1.01 18.66 -0.21
N HIS A 117 -1.08 17.32 -0.31
CA HIS A 117 -1.19 16.46 0.85
C HIS A 117 0.03 16.57 1.79
N ALA A 118 1.25 16.60 1.23
CA ALA A 118 2.47 16.79 1.99
C ALA A 118 2.57 18.21 2.59
N ARG A 119 2.05 19.22 1.88
CA ARG A 119 1.95 20.60 2.38
C ARG A 119 1.04 20.68 3.60
N ASP A 120 -0.13 20.05 3.54
CA ASP A 120 -1.06 20.01 4.66
C ASP A 120 -0.47 19.23 5.84
N ALA A 121 0.26 18.14 5.59
CA ALA A 121 0.98 17.42 6.65
C ALA A 121 2.01 18.33 7.35
N LEU A 122 2.81 19.08 6.60
CA LEU A 122 3.77 20.05 7.15
C LEU A 122 3.09 21.10 8.03
N ILE A 123 2.01 21.71 7.55
CA ILE A 123 1.35 22.80 8.25
C ILE A 123 0.52 22.29 9.44
N SER A 124 -0.39 21.35 9.19
CA SER A 124 -1.39 20.93 10.16
C SER A 124 -0.90 19.88 11.16
N LEU A 125 -0.04 18.95 10.73
CA LEU A 125 0.44 17.86 11.61
C LEU A 125 1.77 18.22 12.27
N PHE A 126 2.70 18.81 11.52
CA PHE A 126 4.04 19.11 12.02
C PHE A 126 4.17 20.56 12.54
N GLY A 127 3.16 21.40 12.32
CA GLY A 127 3.14 22.78 12.81
C GLY A 127 4.23 23.64 12.20
N ILE A 128 4.57 23.39 10.93
CA ILE A 128 5.52 24.20 10.16
C ILE A 128 4.82 25.48 9.70
N PRO A 129 5.42 26.67 9.90
CA PRO A 129 4.86 27.92 9.40
C PRO A 129 4.68 27.90 7.88
N GLU A 130 3.52 28.35 7.40
CA GLU A 130 3.19 28.32 5.96
C GLU A 130 4.23 29.03 5.09
N GLY A 131 4.79 30.16 5.56
CA GLY A 131 5.85 30.88 4.84
C GLY A 131 7.17 30.14 4.70
N ALA A 132 7.38 29.05 5.44
CA ALA A 132 8.54 28.17 5.31
C ALA A 132 8.30 26.98 4.37
N VAL A 133 7.06 26.76 3.92
CA VAL A 133 6.68 25.62 3.06
C VAL A 133 6.62 26.05 1.60
N VAL A 134 7.28 25.29 0.73
CA VAL A 134 7.30 25.50 -0.72
C VAL A 134 6.78 24.25 -1.41
N LEU A 135 5.81 24.38 -2.33
CA LEU A 135 5.38 23.27 -3.16
C LEU A 135 6.42 23.04 -4.27
N HIS A 136 7.11 21.90 -4.23
CA HIS A 136 8.09 21.49 -5.23
C HIS A 136 7.83 20.03 -5.57
N GLN A 137 7.10 19.83 -6.66
CA GLN A 137 6.56 18.51 -7.03
C GLN A 137 7.61 17.65 -7.72
N ASN A 138 7.44 16.33 -7.66
CA ASN A 138 8.34 15.39 -8.30
C ASN A 138 8.39 15.64 -9.82
N PRO A 139 9.58 15.82 -10.41
CA PRO A 139 9.72 15.97 -11.85
C PRO A 139 9.80 14.62 -12.55
N VAL A 140 9.92 14.67 -13.87
CA VAL A 140 10.27 13.54 -14.73
C VAL A 140 11.52 13.85 -15.56
N ASP A 141 12.42 12.89 -15.66
CA ASP A 141 13.58 12.98 -16.53
C ASP A 141 13.16 12.74 -18.00
N LEU A 142 12.96 13.83 -18.74
CA LEU A 142 12.47 13.79 -20.13
C LEU A 142 13.50 13.23 -21.13
N GLU A 143 14.79 13.22 -20.77
CA GLU A 143 15.84 12.57 -21.57
C GLU A 143 15.78 11.05 -21.36
N ARG A 144 15.59 10.62 -20.11
CA ARG A 144 15.46 9.21 -19.76
C ARG A 144 14.17 8.60 -20.28
N PHE A 145 13.04 9.32 -20.22
CA PHE A 145 11.72 8.85 -20.67
C PHE A 145 11.36 9.49 -22.03
N PRO A 146 11.82 8.91 -23.16
CA PRO A 146 11.52 9.43 -24.48
C PRO A 146 10.04 9.27 -24.80
N GLN A 147 9.54 10.19 -25.63
CA GLN A 147 8.17 10.10 -26.13
C GLN A 147 8.04 8.94 -27.12
N ARG A 148 6.99 8.13 -26.97
CA ARG A 148 6.62 7.04 -27.89
C ARG A 148 5.88 7.55 -29.14
N ASP A 149 5.69 6.64 -30.10
CA ASP A 149 4.81 6.87 -31.25
C ASP A 149 3.34 7.07 -30.81
N PRO A 150 2.50 7.76 -31.62
CA PRO A 150 1.11 8.02 -31.27
C PRO A 150 0.33 6.77 -30.83
N LEU A 151 -0.52 6.97 -29.81
CA LEU A 151 -1.42 5.95 -29.29
C LEU A 151 -2.39 5.43 -30.38
N PRO A 152 -2.72 4.12 -30.40
CA PRO A 152 -3.67 3.57 -31.35
C PRO A 152 -5.10 4.04 -31.04
N ALA A 153 -5.99 3.96 -32.04
CA ALA A 153 -7.41 4.31 -31.88
C ALA A 153 -8.13 3.48 -30.81
N ALA A 154 -7.74 2.21 -30.64
CA ALA A 154 -8.21 1.34 -29.56
C ALA A 154 -7.00 0.74 -28.83
N PRO A 155 -6.97 0.75 -27.48
CA PRO A 155 -5.83 0.28 -26.71
C PRO A 155 -5.75 -1.24 -26.75
N LYS A 156 -4.53 -1.79 -26.81
CA LYS A 156 -4.29 -3.24 -26.89
C LYS A 156 -3.46 -3.77 -25.74
N ARG A 157 -2.57 -2.93 -25.19
CA ARG A 157 -1.64 -3.31 -24.14
C ARG A 157 -1.76 -2.38 -22.95
N ALA A 158 -1.94 -2.98 -21.77
CA ALA A 158 -1.93 -2.29 -20.51
C ALA A 158 -0.77 -2.74 -19.61
N LEU A 159 -0.29 -1.84 -18.77
CA LEU A 159 0.70 -2.11 -17.73
C LEU A 159 0.14 -1.71 -16.37
N VAL A 160 0.22 -2.60 -15.40
CA VAL A 160 0.10 -2.21 -13.99
C VAL A 160 1.49 -1.91 -13.46
N PHE A 161 1.78 -0.63 -13.23
CA PHE A 161 3.06 -0.14 -12.72
C PHE A 161 2.92 0.35 -11.28
N SER A 162 3.09 -0.57 -10.33
CA SER A 162 2.88 -0.28 -8.91
C SER A 162 3.68 -1.20 -7.99
N ASN A 163 4.36 -0.61 -7.01
CA ASN A 163 5.07 -1.35 -5.97
C ASN A 163 4.15 -1.91 -4.87
N THR A 164 2.88 -1.50 -4.82
CA THR A 164 1.94 -1.79 -3.72
C THR A 164 0.76 -2.66 -4.14
N LEU A 165 0.46 -2.75 -5.43
CA LEU A 165 -0.61 -3.62 -5.93
C LEU A 165 -0.15 -5.08 -5.95
N THR A 166 -1.04 -5.97 -5.50
CA THR A 166 -0.82 -7.41 -5.39
C THR A 166 -2.13 -8.15 -5.67
N GLU A 167 -2.07 -9.46 -5.92
CA GLU A 167 -3.26 -10.32 -6.04
C GLU A 167 -4.12 -10.32 -4.76
N LEU A 168 -3.55 -9.93 -3.62
CA LEU A 168 -4.26 -9.84 -2.33
C LEU A 168 -5.05 -8.53 -2.14
N ASN A 169 -4.98 -7.59 -3.09
CA ASN A 169 -5.71 -6.32 -3.04
C ASN A 169 -6.55 -6.04 -4.30
N HIS A 170 -6.14 -5.12 -5.16
CA HIS A 170 -6.93 -4.58 -6.27
C HIS A 170 -6.38 -4.99 -7.65
N LEU A 171 -5.32 -5.79 -7.70
CA LEU A 171 -4.70 -6.21 -8.96
C LEU A 171 -5.65 -7.06 -9.81
N ALA A 172 -6.35 -8.03 -9.20
CA ALA A 172 -7.31 -8.90 -9.90
C ALA A 172 -8.41 -8.10 -10.61
N ALA A 173 -8.98 -7.08 -9.95
CA ALA A 173 -10.01 -6.22 -10.56
C ALA A 173 -9.51 -5.50 -11.83
N ILE A 174 -8.24 -5.09 -11.87
CA ILE A 174 -7.64 -4.47 -13.06
C ILE A 174 -7.45 -5.52 -14.17
N GLN A 175 -6.91 -6.69 -13.83
CA GLN A 175 -6.66 -7.77 -14.78
C GLN A 175 -7.96 -8.27 -15.41
N GLU A 176 -8.99 -8.52 -14.61
CA GLU A 176 -10.32 -8.95 -15.08
C GLU A 176 -10.96 -7.93 -16.01
N ALA A 177 -10.95 -6.65 -15.62
CA ALA A 177 -11.52 -5.58 -16.45
C ALA A 177 -10.78 -5.43 -17.78
N CYS A 178 -9.45 -5.53 -17.77
CA CYS A 178 -8.67 -5.47 -19.01
C CYS A 178 -8.90 -6.70 -19.88
N ALA A 179 -9.00 -7.89 -19.31
CA ALA A 179 -9.33 -9.11 -20.06
C ALA A 179 -10.71 -9.00 -20.73
N GLU A 180 -11.71 -8.50 -20.00
CA GLU A 180 -13.05 -8.24 -20.53
C GLU A 180 -13.04 -7.18 -21.66
N ALA A 181 -12.20 -6.16 -21.54
CA ALA A 181 -12.00 -5.14 -22.57
C ALA A 181 -11.09 -5.58 -23.72
N GLY A 182 -10.52 -6.80 -23.69
CA GLY A 182 -9.63 -7.33 -24.72
C GLY A 182 -8.19 -6.79 -24.70
N LEU A 183 -7.74 -6.23 -23.58
CA LEU A 183 -6.37 -5.74 -23.39
C LEU A 183 -5.48 -6.83 -22.79
N ARG A 184 -4.25 -6.95 -23.31
CA ARG A 184 -3.20 -7.72 -22.66
C ARG A 184 -2.59 -6.90 -21.52
N VAL A 185 -2.55 -7.44 -20.31
CA VAL A 185 -1.99 -6.78 -19.12
C VAL A 185 -0.67 -7.42 -18.72
N ASP A 186 0.36 -6.59 -18.56
CA ASP A 186 1.61 -6.96 -17.88
C ASP A 186 1.66 -6.22 -16.52
N THR A 187 2.35 -6.77 -15.50
CA THR A 187 2.46 -6.16 -14.16
C THR A 187 3.92 -6.02 -13.74
N ILE A 188 4.32 -4.82 -13.30
CA ILE A 188 5.64 -4.54 -12.73
C ILE A 188 5.55 -3.86 -11.36
N GLY A 189 6.34 -4.36 -10.42
CA GLY A 189 6.55 -3.71 -9.13
C GLY A 189 6.92 -4.66 -8.00
N LEU A 190 7.30 -4.09 -6.85
CA LEU A 190 7.78 -4.84 -5.68
C LEU A 190 6.72 -5.82 -5.13
N GLY A 191 5.45 -5.40 -5.06
CA GLY A 191 4.36 -6.21 -4.52
C GLY A 191 4.11 -7.54 -5.26
N VAL A 192 4.55 -7.64 -6.52
CA VAL A 192 4.45 -8.86 -7.33
C VAL A 192 5.82 -9.46 -7.69
N GLY A 193 6.91 -8.94 -7.12
CA GLY A 193 8.26 -9.46 -7.33
C GLY A 193 8.89 -9.18 -8.71
N THR A 194 8.29 -8.30 -9.52
CA THR A 194 8.74 -7.99 -10.90
C THR A 194 9.24 -6.55 -11.04
N ALA A 195 9.68 -5.94 -9.95
CA ALA A 195 10.21 -4.58 -9.95
C ALA A 195 11.40 -4.42 -10.91
N ARG A 196 11.46 -3.28 -11.59
CA ARG A 196 12.51 -2.94 -12.56
C ARG A 196 13.15 -1.60 -12.26
N TYR A 197 14.43 -1.47 -12.60
CA TYR A 197 15.19 -0.22 -12.50
C TYR A 197 15.21 0.58 -13.81
N ASP A 198 14.71 0.00 -14.91
CA ASP A 198 14.73 0.54 -16.27
C ASP A 198 13.33 0.73 -16.89
N PRO A 199 12.33 1.31 -16.18
CA PRO A 199 10.97 1.46 -16.70
C PRO A 199 10.90 2.23 -18.02
N GLU A 200 11.85 3.13 -18.27
CA GLU A 200 11.97 3.89 -19.53
C GLU A 200 12.10 3.01 -20.77
N ARG A 201 12.64 1.80 -20.64
CA ARG A 201 12.83 0.88 -21.77
C ARG A 201 11.56 0.15 -22.18
N ILE A 202 10.55 0.12 -21.31
CA ILE A 202 9.35 -0.69 -21.51
C ILE A 202 8.07 0.13 -21.62
N LEU A 203 8.00 1.31 -20.97
CA LEU A 203 6.78 2.13 -20.95
C LEU A 203 6.27 2.47 -22.35
N GLY A 204 7.17 2.73 -23.31
CA GLY A 204 6.79 3.06 -24.69
C GLY A 204 6.05 1.94 -25.43
N GLY A 205 6.05 0.71 -24.90
CA GLY A 205 5.35 -0.45 -25.46
C GLY A 205 3.91 -0.64 -24.98
N TYR A 206 3.38 0.26 -24.14
CA TYR A 206 2.04 0.18 -23.57
C TYR A 206 1.16 1.35 -24.00
N ASP A 207 -0.14 1.10 -24.09
CA ASP A 207 -1.13 2.10 -24.46
C ASP A 207 -1.79 2.71 -23.22
N VAL A 208 -2.11 1.87 -22.23
CA VAL A 208 -2.71 2.25 -20.96
C VAL A 208 -1.80 1.84 -19.81
N VAL A 209 -1.55 2.73 -18.85
CA VAL A 209 -0.76 2.41 -17.65
C VAL A 209 -1.57 2.71 -16.40
N PHE A 210 -1.72 1.71 -15.54
CA PHE A 210 -2.26 1.85 -14.20
C PHE A 210 -1.12 2.20 -13.24
N ALA A 211 -1.11 3.42 -12.71
CA ALA A 211 0.00 3.90 -11.90
C ALA A 211 -0.43 5.00 -10.93
N LYS A 212 0.50 5.40 -10.05
CA LYS A 212 0.35 6.56 -9.16
C LYS A 212 1.61 7.38 -9.09
N GLY A 213 1.51 8.60 -8.57
CA GLY A 213 2.66 9.40 -8.20
C GLY A 213 3.63 9.61 -9.36
N ARG A 214 4.90 9.32 -9.09
CA ARG A 214 5.99 9.41 -10.06
C ARG A 214 5.80 8.45 -11.25
N ALA A 215 5.38 7.21 -11.03
CA ALA A 215 5.17 6.24 -12.10
C ALA A 215 4.09 6.70 -13.10
N ALA A 216 3.04 7.37 -12.59
CA ALA A 216 2.02 7.99 -13.44
C ALA A 216 2.63 9.12 -14.28
N LEU A 217 3.43 10.00 -13.69
CA LEU A 217 4.09 11.08 -14.42
C LEU A 217 5.07 10.58 -15.48
N GLU A 218 5.85 9.53 -15.18
CA GLU A 218 6.77 8.88 -16.13
C GLU A 218 6.01 8.28 -17.33
N ALA A 219 4.88 7.60 -17.08
CA ALA A 219 4.03 7.04 -18.13
C ALA A 219 3.38 8.15 -19.00
N LEU A 220 2.88 9.22 -18.37
CA LEU A 220 2.34 10.38 -19.09
C LEU A 220 3.41 11.07 -19.96
N ALA A 221 4.63 11.25 -19.43
CA ALA A 221 5.73 11.86 -20.18
C ALA A 221 6.21 11.01 -21.36
N THR A 222 6.10 9.68 -21.21
CA THR A 222 6.40 8.70 -22.27
C THR A 222 5.33 8.74 -23.36
N GLY A 223 4.07 9.08 -23.05
CA GLY A 223 2.98 9.13 -24.02
C GLY A 223 1.92 8.05 -23.86
N CYS A 224 1.81 7.44 -22.68
CA CYS A 224 0.76 6.48 -22.37
C CYS A 224 -0.51 7.21 -21.87
N ALA A 225 -1.69 6.64 -22.12
CA ALA A 225 -2.87 6.98 -21.35
C ALA A 225 -2.72 6.41 -19.93
N VAL A 226 -3.07 7.18 -18.90
CA VAL A 226 -2.85 6.76 -17.50
C VAL A 226 -4.16 6.71 -16.74
N ILE A 227 -4.41 5.59 -16.07
CA ILE A 227 -5.49 5.43 -15.09
C ILE A 227 -4.86 5.37 -13.71
N LEU A 228 -5.32 6.20 -12.78
CA LEU A 228 -4.74 6.23 -11.44
C LEU A 228 -5.19 5.02 -10.63
N ALA A 229 -4.25 4.28 -10.05
CA ALA A 229 -4.54 3.10 -9.24
C ALA A 229 -3.50 2.86 -8.15
N ASP A 230 -3.97 2.47 -6.96
CA ASP A 230 -3.13 2.11 -5.82
C ASP A 230 -3.87 1.14 -4.88
N VAL A 231 -3.17 0.61 -3.87
CA VAL A 231 -3.74 -0.16 -2.76
C VAL A 231 -4.81 0.62 -1.98
N SER A 232 -4.82 1.96 -2.05
CA SER A 232 -5.83 2.80 -1.41
C SER A 232 -7.10 2.99 -2.24
N GLY A 233 -7.12 2.53 -3.50
CA GLY A 233 -8.29 2.62 -4.37
C GLY A 233 -7.95 3.02 -5.82
N PHE A 234 -8.99 3.31 -6.60
CA PHE A 234 -8.86 3.76 -7.99
C PHE A 234 -9.15 5.25 -8.12
N GLY A 235 -8.50 5.86 -9.09
CA GLY A 235 -8.74 7.23 -9.52
C GLY A 235 -9.11 7.27 -11.00
N GLU A 236 -9.34 8.48 -11.49
CA GLU A 236 -9.76 8.69 -12.87
C GLU A 236 -8.62 8.45 -13.87
N MET A 237 -9.01 8.22 -15.13
CA MET A 237 -8.10 8.43 -16.26
C MET A 237 -7.66 9.90 -16.28
N VAL A 238 -6.37 10.12 -16.48
CA VAL A 238 -5.81 11.47 -16.62
C VAL A 238 -6.15 11.99 -18.01
N THR A 239 -6.84 13.11 -18.06
CA THR A 239 -7.22 13.83 -19.27
C THR A 239 -6.84 15.30 -19.18
N THR A 240 -6.88 16.03 -20.29
CA THR A 240 -6.67 17.49 -20.29
C THR A 240 -7.60 18.22 -19.33
N GLY A 241 -8.83 17.73 -19.15
CA GLY A 241 -9.84 18.36 -18.29
C GLY A 241 -9.61 18.20 -16.78
N ASN A 242 -8.88 17.17 -16.34
CA ASN A 242 -8.61 16.94 -14.92
C ASN A 242 -7.13 17.01 -14.54
N TYR A 243 -6.23 17.21 -15.51
CA TYR A 243 -4.78 17.20 -15.32
C TYR A 243 -4.32 18.11 -14.18
N GLU A 244 -4.75 19.38 -14.15
CA GLU A 244 -4.24 20.35 -13.16
C GLU A 244 -4.58 19.94 -11.72
N LEU A 245 -5.80 19.43 -11.49
CA LEU A 245 -6.23 18.94 -10.17
C LEU A 245 -5.45 17.67 -9.77
N LEU A 246 -5.32 16.71 -10.68
CA LEU A 246 -4.60 15.47 -10.42
C LEU A 246 -3.11 15.73 -10.21
N ARG A 247 -2.53 16.68 -10.95
CA ARG A 247 -1.14 17.09 -10.80
C ARG A 247 -0.90 17.79 -9.48
N LEU A 248 -1.77 18.71 -9.03
CA LEU A 248 -1.66 19.35 -7.71
C LEU A 248 -1.64 18.32 -6.56
N ARG A 249 -2.39 17.23 -6.72
CA ARG A 249 -2.43 16.09 -5.81
C ARG A 249 -1.32 15.06 -6.05
N ASN A 250 -0.37 15.38 -6.93
CA ASN A 250 0.76 14.56 -7.36
C ASN A 250 0.36 13.16 -7.80
N PHE A 251 -0.82 12.99 -8.41
CA PHE A 251 -1.37 11.69 -8.82
C PHE A 251 -1.39 10.66 -7.67
N GLY A 252 -1.52 11.14 -6.43
CA GLY A 252 -1.32 10.38 -5.20
C GLY A 252 -2.61 10.17 -4.41
N LEU A 253 -2.48 9.94 -3.10
CA LEU A 253 -3.56 9.47 -2.23
C LEU A 253 -4.93 10.16 -2.44
N ARG A 254 -4.96 11.49 -2.59
CA ARG A 254 -6.20 12.27 -2.74
C ARG A 254 -6.88 12.15 -4.11
N THR A 255 -6.34 11.34 -5.02
CA THR A 255 -6.95 11.05 -6.31
C THR A 255 -7.71 9.72 -6.34
N PHE A 256 -7.57 8.88 -5.31
CA PHE A 256 -8.22 7.56 -5.24
C PHE A 256 -9.62 7.65 -4.64
N LEU A 257 -10.54 8.26 -5.38
CA LEU A 257 -11.91 8.53 -4.94
C LEU A 257 -12.94 7.55 -5.51
N LEU A 258 -12.51 6.62 -6.37
CA LEU A 258 -13.39 5.66 -7.03
C LEU A 258 -13.33 4.28 -6.35
N PRO A 259 -14.44 3.52 -6.32
CA PRO A 259 -14.47 2.18 -5.76
C PRO A 259 -13.47 1.25 -6.48
N PRO A 260 -12.68 0.45 -5.75
CA PRO A 260 -11.69 -0.46 -6.31
C PRO A 260 -12.31 -1.76 -6.85
N VAL A 261 -13.24 -1.62 -7.79
CA VAL A 261 -13.99 -2.71 -8.41
C VAL A 261 -13.78 -2.73 -9.93
N LYS A 262 -14.03 -3.88 -10.54
CA LYS A 262 -13.86 -4.13 -11.97
C LYS A 262 -14.61 -3.10 -12.84
N GLU A 263 -15.84 -2.77 -12.46
CA GLU A 263 -16.70 -1.83 -13.17
C GLU A 263 -16.10 -0.43 -13.24
N THR A 264 -15.40 0.01 -12.19
CA THR A 264 -14.68 1.29 -12.19
C THR A 264 -13.61 1.30 -13.27
N VAL A 265 -12.83 0.22 -13.39
CA VAL A 265 -11.76 0.11 -14.40
C VAL A 265 -12.35 0.13 -15.80
N LEU A 266 -13.41 -0.66 -16.06
CA LEU A 266 -14.11 -0.66 -17.35
C LEU A 266 -14.63 0.73 -17.72
N ASN A 267 -15.19 1.46 -16.75
CA ASN A 267 -15.67 2.82 -16.99
C ASN A 267 -14.54 3.81 -17.27
N GLN A 268 -13.37 3.68 -16.65
CA GLN A 268 -12.21 4.50 -17.01
C GLN A 268 -11.63 4.12 -18.37
N LEU A 269 -11.58 2.84 -18.73
CA LEU A 269 -11.13 2.40 -20.07
C LEU A 269 -12.00 2.96 -21.19
N LYS A 270 -13.31 3.12 -20.99
CA LYS A 270 -14.23 3.77 -21.96
C LYS A 270 -13.90 5.25 -22.21
N ARG A 271 -13.16 5.90 -21.32
CA ARG A 271 -12.72 7.31 -21.47
C ARG A 271 -11.43 7.46 -22.27
N TYR A 272 -10.83 6.35 -22.70
CA TYR A 272 -9.62 6.36 -23.51
C TYR A 272 -9.81 7.21 -24.78
N ASP A 273 -8.97 8.22 -24.91
CA ASP A 273 -8.88 9.09 -26.08
C ASP A 273 -7.39 9.31 -26.41
N PRO A 274 -6.89 8.79 -27.56
CA PRO A 274 -5.49 8.93 -27.93
C PRO A 274 -5.09 10.39 -28.23
N GLU A 275 -6.01 11.23 -28.69
CA GLU A 275 -5.74 12.63 -28.97
C GLU A 275 -5.64 13.46 -27.69
N ASP A 276 -6.52 13.22 -26.72
CA ASP A 276 -6.43 13.85 -25.40
C ASP A 276 -5.14 13.43 -24.69
N ALA A 277 -4.83 12.12 -24.67
CA ALA A 277 -3.60 11.61 -24.06
C ALA A 277 -2.33 12.25 -24.68
N ALA A 278 -2.31 12.49 -25.99
CA ALA A 278 -1.22 13.21 -26.65
C ALA A 278 -1.10 14.69 -26.20
N LYS A 279 -2.24 15.36 -25.96
CA LYS A 279 -2.26 16.72 -25.39
C LYS A 279 -1.75 16.74 -23.95
N VAL A 280 -2.14 15.77 -23.11
CA VAL A 280 -1.61 15.61 -21.75
C VAL A 280 -0.10 15.37 -21.79
N THR A 281 0.38 14.50 -22.67
CA THR A 281 1.82 14.24 -22.88
C THR A 281 2.56 15.53 -23.22
N THR A 282 2.04 16.30 -24.16
CA THR A 282 2.62 17.60 -24.56
C THR A 282 2.67 18.58 -23.38
N ARG A 283 1.60 18.64 -22.57
CA ARG A 283 1.53 19.47 -21.36
C ARG A 283 2.59 19.05 -20.33
N VAL A 284 2.76 17.75 -20.08
CA VAL A 284 3.76 17.20 -19.14
C VAL A 284 5.17 17.51 -19.59
N ARG A 285 5.49 17.22 -20.86
CA ARG A 285 6.84 17.43 -21.41
C ARG A 285 7.22 18.92 -21.45
N ARG A 286 6.25 19.83 -21.46
CA ARG A 286 6.49 21.28 -21.44
C ARG A 286 6.89 21.84 -20.07
N SER A 287 6.48 21.22 -18.96
CA SER A 287 6.59 21.83 -17.62
C SER A 287 7.17 20.95 -16.52
N GLU A 288 7.10 19.63 -16.65
CA GLU A 288 7.40 18.72 -15.52
C GLU A 288 8.84 18.17 -15.57
N GLY A 289 9.68 18.72 -16.46
CA GLY A 289 11.03 18.22 -16.72
C GLY A 289 12.01 18.43 -15.55
N LEU A 290 12.86 17.44 -15.31
CA LEU A 290 13.88 17.41 -14.26
C LEU A 290 14.85 18.61 -14.32
N TYR A 291 15.30 19.01 -15.51
CA TYR A 291 16.19 20.15 -15.69
C TYR A 291 15.62 21.44 -15.07
N ALA A 292 14.39 21.80 -15.43
CA ALA A 292 13.73 23.01 -14.93
C ALA A 292 13.44 22.91 -13.43
N ALA A 293 13.00 21.74 -12.96
CA ALA A 293 12.76 21.51 -11.55
C ALA A 293 14.04 21.63 -10.70
N ALA A 294 15.19 21.21 -11.22
CA ALA A 294 16.49 21.37 -10.58
C ALA A 294 16.95 22.83 -10.55
N GLN A 295 16.68 23.62 -11.60
CA GLN A 295 16.94 25.08 -11.59
C GLN A 295 16.13 25.78 -10.49
N THR A 296 14.82 25.51 -10.40
CA THR A 296 13.99 26.03 -9.30
C THR A 296 14.50 25.58 -7.93
N LEU A 297 14.98 24.34 -7.82
CA LEU A 297 15.54 23.82 -6.58
C LEU A 297 16.83 24.55 -6.18
N VAL A 298 17.69 24.91 -7.14
CA VAL A 298 18.90 25.71 -6.91
C VAL A 298 18.54 27.14 -6.44
N GLU A 299 17.51 27.76 -7.01
CA GLU A 299 17.02 29.07 -6.55
C GLU A 299 16.52 29.02 -5.10
N ILE A 300 15.81 27.95 -4.74
CA ILE A 300 15.38 27.69 -3.36
C ILE A 300 16.60 27.53 -2.45
N TYR A 301 17.64 26.80 -2.87
CA TYR A 301 18.86 26.64 -2.09
C TYR A 301 19.55 27.98 -1.83
N GLN A 302 19.72 28.78 -2.87
CA GLN A 302 20.37 30.08 -2.77
C GLN A 302 19.59 31.01 -1.82
N THR A 303 18.26 31.00 -1.90
CA THR A 303 17.38 31.76 -0.99
C THR A 303 17.56 31.29 0.46
N ALA A 304 17.50 29.98 0.71
CA ALA A 304 17.68 29.40 2.04
C ALA A 304 19.06 29.72 2.63
N ILE A 305 20.12 29.67 1.81
CA ILE A 305 21.48 30.05 2.21
C ILE A 305 21.56 31.53 2.60
N GLN A 306 20.95 32.43 1.80
CA GLN A 306 20.96 33.86 2.07
C GLN A 306 20.19 34.20 3.35
N GLU A 307 19.04 33.58 3.56
CA GLU A 307 18.24 33.79 4.77
C GLU A 307 18.97 33.30 6.03
N PHE A 308 19.57 32.11 5.97
CA PHE A 308 20.35 31.59 7.08
C PHE A 308 21.55 32.49 7.43
N ARG A 309 22.22 33.06 6.42
CA ARG A 309 23.33 34.01 6.63
C ARG A 309 22.89 35.34 7.23
N ARG A 310 21.64 35.76 7.00
CA ARG A 310 21.06 36.98 7.58
C ARG A 310 20.58 36.75 9.02
N SER A 311 20.22 35.53 9.37
CA SER A 311 19.89 35.14 10.74
C SER A 311 21.14 34.90 11.59
N SER A 312 21.01 35.04 12.91
CA SER A 312 22.04 34.57 13.84
C SER A 312 22.19 33.04 13.72
N PRO A 313 23.41 32.48 13.71
CA PRO A 313 23.60 31.05 13.75
C PRO A 313 22.85 30.44 14.94
N PRO A 314 22.24 29.25 14.79
CA PRO A 314 21.59 28.58 15.89
C PRO A 314 22.56 28.37 17.05
N ASP A 315 22.17 28.77 18.25
CA ASP A 315 22.90 28.38 19.45
C ASP A 315 22.71 26.87 19.70
N TRP A 316 23.69 26.25 20.34
CA TRP A 316 23.67 24.82 20.60
C TRP A 316 22.54 24.39 21.54
N ASP A 317 22.04 25.27 22.42
CA ASP A 317 20.96 24.93 23.33
C ASP A 317 19.64 24.75 22.56
N SER A 318 19.32 25.70 21.68
CA SER A 318 18.19 25.61 20.75
C SER A 318 18.25 24.36 19.87
N VAL A 319 19.43 24.02 19.35
CA VAL A 319 19.63 22.79 18.55
C VAL A 319 19.39 21.54 19.39
N ARG A 320 19.93 21.47 20.62
CA ARG A 320 19.72 20.33 21.53
C ARG A 320 18.25 20.13 21.89
N ILE A 321 17.55 21.20 22.25
CA ILE A 321 16.12 21.15 22.61
C ILE A 321 15.28 20.68 21.42
N ALA A 322 15.51 21.24 20.22
CA ALA A 322 14.80 20.82 19.02
C ALA A 322 15.06 19.35 18.67
N THR A 323 16.30 18.90 18.84
CA THR A 323 16.69 17.50 18.62
C THR A 323 16.03 16.56 19.63
N ALA A 324 15.97 16.93 20.91
CA ALA A 324 15.29 16.14 21.94
C ALA A 324 13.80 15.96 21.61
N ARG A 325 13.11 17.04 21.18
CA ARG A 325 11.72 16.98 20.73
C ARG A 325 11.52 16.10 19.51
N PHE A 326 12.43 16.17 18.55
CA PHE A 326 12.39 15.29 17.38
C PHE A 326 12.54 13.82 17.78
N LEU A 327 13.50 13.49 18.65
CA LEU A 327 13.70 12.12 19.13
C LEU A 327 12.49 11.59 19.88
N ASP A 328 11.87 12.42 20.73
CA ASP A 328 10.62 12.09 21.43
C ASP A 328 9.48 11.78 20.45
N GLN A 329 9.33 12.60 19.39
CA GLN A 329 8.31 12.40 18.35
C GLN A 329 8.54 11.14 17.51
N ILE A 330 9.79 10.80 17.20
CA ILE A 330 10.11 9.70 16.27
C ILE A 330 10.27 8.34 16.98
N ALA A 331 10.56 8.32 18.28
CA ALA A 331 10.77 7.10 19.06
C ALA A 331 9.62 6.07 19.00
N PRO A 332 8.32 6.46 18.99
CA PRO A 332 7.22 5.52 18.90
C PRO A 332 7.19 4.72 17.58
N THR A 333 7.72 5.30 16.50
CA THR A 333 7.68 4.69 15.16
C THR A 333 9.02 4.09 14.72
N SER A 334 10.13 4.51 15.34
CA SER A 334 11.48 3.99 15.07
C SER A 334 11.85 2.74 15.86
N ASN A 335 11.00 2.29 16.79
CA ASN A 335 11.27 1.06 17.52
C ASN A 335 10.91 -0.17 16.68
N THR A 336 11.80 -1.17 16.68
CA THR A 336 11.65 -2.42 15.92
C THR A 336 10.38 -3.20 16.29
N PHE A 337 9.87 -3.01 17.51
CA PHE A 337 8.66 -3.67 18.00
C PHE A 337 7.38 -3.13 17.33
N HIS A 338 7.28 -1.82 17.10
CA HIS A 338 6.16 -1.19 16.41
C HIS A 338 6.11 -1.62 14.94
N LEU A 339 7.27 -1.67 14.28
CA LEU A 339 7.37 -2.20 12.91
C LEU A 339 6.94 -3.68 12.84
N ALA A 340 7.40 -4.50 13.79
CA ALA A 340 6.99 -5.91 13.90
C ALA A 340 5.48 -6.06 14.19
N GLN A 341 4.89 -5.20 15.04
CA GLN A 341 3.46 -5.21 15.29
C GLN A 341 2.64 -4.82 14.05
N GLN A 342 3.12 -3.89 13.23
CA GLN A 342 2.46 -3.51 11.97
C GLN A 342 2.61 -4.57 10.88
N LEU A 343 3.72 -5.31 10.84
CA LEU A 343 3.95 -6.40 9.88
C LEU A 343 3.28 -7.72 10.30
N ALA A 344 3.05 -7.94 11.59
CA ALA A 344 2.52 -9.19 12.13
C ALA A 344 1.17 -9.64 11.53
N PRO A 345 0.21 -8.78 11.15
CA PRO A 345 -1.01 -9.19 10.46
C PRO A 345 -0.73 -9.71 9.03
N VAL A 346 0.18 -9.05 8.30
CA VAL A 346 0.57 -9.42 6.93
C VAL A 346 1.36 -10.73 6.94
N GLU A 347 2.32 -10.86 7.86
CA GLU A 347 3.07 -12.11 8.06
C GLU A 347 2.16 -13.27 8.46
N ARG A 348 1.22 -13.03 9.40
CA ARG A 348 0.23 -14.07 9.77
C ARG A 348 -0.67 -14.45 8.60
N ARG A 349 -1.08 -13.50 7.75
CA ARG A 349 -1.87 -13.79 6.55
C ARG A 349 -1.05 -14.55 5.52
N ALA A 350 0.21 -14.18 5.32
CA ALA A 350 1.13 -14.85 4.40
C ALA A 350 1.44 -16.29 4.85
N ILE A 351 1.78 -16.49 6.12
CA ILE A 351 2.00 -17.83 6.70
C ILE A 351 0.73 -18.67 6.60
N ARG A 352 -0.45 -18.12 6.91
CA ARG A 352 -1.73 -18.82 6.71
C ARG A 352 -1.96 -19.19 5.25
N ALA A 353 -1.70 -18.28 4.30
CA ALA A 353 -1.85 -18.54 2.88
C ALA A 353 -0.86 -19.60 2.36
N GLU A 354 0.39 -19.57 2.82
CA GLU A 354 1.43 -20.53 2.45
C GLU A 354 1.13 -21.93 3.01
N VAL A 355 0.71 -22.02 4.27
CA VAL A 355 0.22 -23.26 4.88
C VAL A 355 -1.02 -23.76 4.13
N ARG A 356 -1.96 -22.88 3.76
CA ARG A 356 -3.16 -23.22 2.96
C ARG A 356 -2.78 -23.78 1.59
N LEU A 357 -1.85 -23.15 0.87
CA LEU A 357 -1.36 -23.62 -0.43
C LEU A 357 -0.63 -24.97 -0.34
N ARG A 358 0.18 -25.16 0.71
CA ARG A 358 0.87 -26.42 0.96
C ARG A 358 -0.12 -27.55 1.24
N LEU A 359 -1.10 -27.30 2.10
CA LEU A 359 -2.15 -28.27 2.42
C LEU A 359 -3.06 -28.53 1.20
N LEU A 360 -3.33 -27.52 0.35
CA LEU A 360 -4.15 -27.68 -0.86
C LEU A 360 -3.62 -28.83 -1.76
N ARG A 361 -2.30 -28.93 -1.94
CA ARG A 361 -1.67 -29.99 -2.74
C ARG A 361 -1.76 -31.39 -2.10
N GLU A 362 -1.78 -31.45 -0.78
CA GLU A 362 -1.78 -32.70 -0.01
C GLU A 362 -3.22 -33.20 0.29
N THR A 363 -4.23 -32.34 0.11
CA THR A 363 -5.60 -32.56 0.63
C THR A 363 -6.71 -32.54 -0.44
N LEU A 364 -6.38 -32.35 -1.72
CA LEU A 364 -7.37 -32.37 -2.80
C LEU A 364 -7.97 -33.78 -2.94
N ASN A 365 -9.13 -33.99 -2.33
CA ASN A 365 -10.05 -35.01 -2.78
C ASN A 365 -10.89 -34.37 -3.90
N PRO A 366 -10.76 -34.79 -5.16
CA PRO A 366 -11.47 -34.17 -6.29
C PRO A 366 -12.98 -34.46 -6.25
N ASP A 367 -13.40 -35.47 -5.47
CA ASP A 367 -14.78 -35.90 -5.36
C ASP A 367 -15.40 -35.46 -4.01
N PRO A 368 -16.70 -35.13 -3.99
CA PRO A 368 -17.42 -34.85 -2.75
C PRO A 368 -17.47 -36.11 -1.87
N LEU A 369 -17.56 -35.91 -0.55
CA LEU A 369 -17.64 -37.03 0.38
C LEU A 369 -19.04 -37.66 0.28
N SER A 370 -19.11 -38.99 0.32
CA SER A 370 -20.40 -39.68 0.31
C SER A 370 -21.19 -39.37 1.58
N HIS A 371 -22.53 -39.48 1.53
CA HIS A 371 -23.39 -39.28 2.70
C HIS A 371 -23.02 -40.21 3.86
N GLU A 372 -22.60 -41.45 3.56
CA GLU A 372 -22.09 -42.41 4.56
C GLU A 372 -20.76 -41.95 5.19
N THR A 373 -19.93 -41.24 4.44
CA THR A 373 -18.67 -40.69 4.96
C THR A 373 -18.93 -39.47 5.82
N LEU A 374 -19.79 -38.56 5.35
CA LEU A 374 -20.16 -37.33 6.06
C LEU A 374 -20.84 -37.64 7.41
N SER A 375 -21.64 -38.70 7.51
CA SER A 375 -22.29 -39.10 8.77
C SER A 375 -21.32 -39.63 9.84
N ARG A 376 -20.05 -39.90 9.49
CA ARG A 376 -18.99 -40.28 10.45
C ARG A 376 -18.30 -39.08 11.08
N ILE A 377 -18.66 -37.86 10.68
CA ILE A 377 -18.17 -36.62 11.30
C ILE A 377 -18.98 -36.39 12.58
N GLY A 378 -18.30 -36.12 13.69
CA GLY A 378 -18.93 -35.72 14.94
C GLY A 378 -18.86 -34.22 15.14
N VAL A 379 -19.91 -33.61 15.68
CA VAL A 379 -19.90 -32.23 16.15
C VAL A 379 -20.48 -32.17 17.56
N ARG A 380 -19.81 -31.45 18.45
CA ARG A 380 -20.26 -31.22 19.83
C ARG A 380 -20.14 -29.76 20.19
N LEU A 381 -21.14 -29.23 20.90
CA LEU A 381 -21.04 -27.89 21.47
C LEU A 381 -19.99 -27.87 22.59
N VAL A 382 -19.09 -26.89 22.54
CA VAL A 382 -18.14 -26.58 23.61
C VAL A 382 -18.62 -25.36 24.39
N SER A 383 -18.93 -24.27 23.70
CA SER A 383 -19.45 -23.05 24.33
C SER A 383 -20.32 -22.25 23.37
N CYS A 384 -21.45 -21.74 23.84
CA CYS A 384 -22.29 -20.80 23.11
C CYS A 384 -22.95 -19.84 24.11
N PRO A 385 -23.05 -18.54 23.82
CA PRO A 385 -23.86 -17.62 24.60
C PRO A 385 -25.30 -18.12 24.71
N ARG A 386 -25.84 -18.09 25.93
CA ARG A 386 -27.25 -18.43 26.19
C ARG A 386 -28.21 -17.27 25.90
N VAL A 387 -27.70 -16.04 25.93
CA VAL A 387 -28.46 -14.81 25.67
C VAL A 387 -27.65 -13.95 24.70
N THR A 388 -28.29 -13.46 23.65
CA THR A 388 -27.68 -12.58 22.64
C THR A 388 -28.62 -11.43 22.25
N ALA A 389 -28.08 -10.31 21.78
CA ALA A 389 -28.89 -9.23 21.23
C ALA A 389 -29.38 -9.56 19.80
N ALA A 390 -30.59 -9.14 19.48
CA ALA A 390 -31.17 -9.31 18.15
C ALA A 390 -30.32 -8.66 17.06
N GLY A 391 -30.01 -9.40 16.00
CA GLY A 391 -29.22 -8.94 14.84
C GLY A 391 -27.71 -8.80 15.06
N GLU A 392 -27.20 -9.02 16.29
CA GLU A 392 -25.78 -8.92 16.59
C GLU A 392 -25.06 -10.27 16.38
N PRO A 393 -23.84 -10.26 15.79
CA PRO A 393 -23.06 -11.48 15.65
C PRO A 393 -22.39 -11.87 16.99
N PHE A 394 -22.26 -13.17 17.22
CA PHE A 394 -21.52 -13.74 18.34
C PHE A 394 -20.70 -14.96 17.92
N GLU A 395 -19.83 -15.45 18.80
CA GLU A 395 -19.05 -16.67 18.57
C GLU A 395 -19.60 -17.85 19.37
N ALA A 396 -19.72 -19.00 18.69
CA ALA A 396 -19.92 -20.30 19.31
C ALA A 396 -18.70 -21.19 19.04
N THR A 397 -18.31 -22.02 19.99
CA THR A 397 -17.19 -22.96 19.85
C THR A 397 -17.73 -24.38 19.77
N VAL A 398 -17.31 -25.12 18.77
CA VAL A 398 -17.63 -26.54 18.59
C VAL A 398 -16.37 -27.39 18.56
N GLU A 399 -16.47 -28.61 19.09
CA GLU A 399 -15.50 -29.66 18.85
C GLU A 399 -15.98 -30.48 17.64
N VAL A 400 -15.14 -30.55 16.62
CA VAL A 400 -15.37 -31.43 15.46
C VAL A 400 -14.47 -32.64 15.59
N GLU A 401 -15.05 -33.81 15.38
CA GLU A 401 -14.38 -35.10 15.35
C GLU A 401 -14.41 -35.65 13.92
N ASN A 402 -13.24 -35.89 13.34
CA ASN A 402 -13.14 -36.49 12.01
C ASN A 402 -13.07 -38.01 12.12
N GLY A 403 -14.21 -38.69 12.03
CA GLY A 403 -14.29 -40.16 11.95
C GLY A 403 -14.15 -40.73 10.53
N THR A 404 -13.68 -39.92 9.57
CA THR A 404 -13.54 -40.30 8.15
C THR A 404 -12.09 -40.61 7.79
N GLU A 405 -11.88 -41.19 6.61
CA GLU A 405 -10.54 -41.39 6.01
C GLU A 405 -10.04 -40.16 5.24
N ALA A 406 -10.88 -39.12 5.08
CA ALA A 406 -10.54 -37.88 4.39
C ALA A 406 -10.12 -36.80 5.38
N VAL A 407 -9.30 -35.86 4.95
CA VAL A 407 -9.05 -34.65 5.73
C VAL A 407 -10.23 -33.69 5.53
N LEU A 408 -10.76 -33.15 6.62
CA LEU A 408 -11.84 -32.16 6.54
C LEU A 408 -11.24 -30.77 6.36
N ALA A 409 -11.68 -30.05 5.33
CA ALA A 409 -11.15 -28.73 5.00
C ALA A 409 -12.20 -27.84 4.33
N SER A 410 -12.10 -26.53 4.55
CA SER A 410 -12.93 -25.51 3.89
C SER A 410 -12.30 -24.96 2.61
N PHE A 411 -11.66 -25.83 1.83
CA PHE A 411 -11.10 -25.50 0.51
C PHE A 411 -11.13 -26.73 -0.42
N GLY A 412 -11.00 -26.51 -1.73
CA GLY A 412 -11.24 -27.51 -2.77
C GLY A 412 -12.55 -27.21 -3.53
N ASP A 413 -12.96 -28.10 -4.43
CA ASP A 413 -14.17 -27.93 -5.26
C ASP A 413 -15.47 -28.13 -4.47
N TYR A 414 -15.39 -28.87 -3.35
CA TYR A 414 -16.51 -29.18 -2.44
C TYR A 414 -16.11 -28.90 -0.99
N PRO A 415 -15.87 -27.63 -0.61
CA PRO A 415 -15.38 -27.28 0.71
C PRO A 415 -16.39 -27.68 1.80
N LEU A 416 -15.87 -28.23 2.90
CA LEU A 416 -16.65 -28.49 4.10
C LEU A 416 -16.49 -27.33 5.07
N CYS A 417 -17.59 -26.69 5.43
CA CYS A 417 -17.63 -25.51 6.30
C CYS A 417 -18.48 -25.78 7.54
N LEU A 418 -18.18 -25.10 8.64
CA LEU A 418 -19.05 -25.03 9.80
C LEU A 418 -20.16 -24.01 9.52
N SER A 419 -21.39 -24.33 9.90
CA SER A 419 -22.53 -23.41 9.77
C SER A 419 -23.66 -23.81 10.73
N TYR A 420 -24.81 -23.16 10.65
CA TYR A 420 -25.87 -23.34 11.64
C TYR A 420 -27.25 -23.03 11.06
N HIS A 421 -28.27 -23.50 11.77
CA HIS A 421 -29.67 -23.16 11.55
C HIS A 421 -30.29 -22.62 12.83
N TRP A 422 -31.28 -21.74 12.68
CA TRP A 422 -32.12 -21.31 13.78
C TRP A 422 -33.50 -21.97 13.66
N LEU A 423 -33.95 -22.60 14.74
CA LEU A 423 -35.23 -23.29 14.83
C LEU A 423 -36.10 -22.64 15.91
N GLY A 424 -37.41 -22.71 15.74
CA GLY A 424 -38.37 -22.40 16.79
C GLY A 424 -38.40 -23.48 17.87
N LEU A 425 -39.06 -23.21 18.99
CA LEU A 425 -39.28 -24.20 20.06
C LEU A 425 -40.18 -25.37 19.63
N ASP A 426 -40.94 -25.18 18.55
CA ASP A 426 -41.70 -26.21 17.84
C ASP A 426 -40.80 -27.17 17.05
N GLY A 427 -39.50 -26.88 16.94
CA GLY A 427 -38.54 -27.64 16.13
C GLY A 427 -38.62 -27.31 14.64
N GLU A 428 -39.44 -26.33 14.25
CA GLU A 428 -39.56 -25.88 12.86
C GLU A 428 -38.41 -24.93 12.52
N MET A 429 -37.82 -25.10 11.35
CA MET A 429 -36.70 -24.27 10.92
C MET A 429 -37.18 -22.87 10.55
N ARG A 430 -36.61 -21.85 11.19
CA ARG A 430 -36.96 -20.43 10.99
C ARG A 430 -35.97 -19.75 10.07
N TRP A 431 -34.67 -20.02 10.24
CA TRP A 431 -33.62 -19.56 9.35
C TRP A 431 -32.70 -20.72 8.97
N HIS A 432 -32.76 -21.09 7.69
CA HIS A 432 -31.99 -22.19 7.11
C HIS A 432 -30.56 -21.79 6.73
N GLU A 433 -30.27 -20.51 6.51
CA GLU A 433 -28.97 -20.11 5.94
C GLU A 433 -28.07 -19.45 6.99
N GLY A 434 -27.06 -20.18 7.47
CA GLY A 434 -26.06 -19.68 8.40
C GLY A 434 -24.78 -19.18 7.71
N VAL A 435 -24.04 -18.28 8.36
CA VAL A 435 -22.72 -17.85 7.86
C VAL A 435 -21.74 -19.03 7.92
N ARG A 436 -20.83 -19.11 6.94
CA ARG A 436 -19.79 -20.15 6.86
C ARG A 436 -18.62 -19.77 7.75
N SER A 437 -18.21 -20.69 8.61
CA SER A 437 -16.97 -20.61 9.37
C SER A 437 -15.99 -21.68 8.91
N GLU A 438 -14.73 -21.31 8.72
CA GLU A 438 -13.72 -22.22 8.17
C GLU A 438 -13.29 -23.30 9.19
N ILE A 439 -13.13 -24.53 8.72
CA ILE A 439 -12.38 -25.59 9.39
C ILE A 439 -10.89 -25.29 9.16
N TYR A 440 -10.33 -24.46 10.05
CA TYR A 440 -8.90 -24.15 10.05
C TYR A 440 -8.28 -24.26 11.45
N PRO A 441 -7.18 -25.03 11.61
CA PRO A 441 -6.49 -25.81 10.58
C PRO A 441 -7.35 -26.97 10.03
N PRO A 442 -7.08 -27.51 8.84
CA PRO A 442 -7.75 -28.72 8.35
C PRO A 442 -7.66 -29.86 9.36
N LEU A 443 -8.71 -30.69 9.44
CA LEU A 443 -8.80 -31.75 10.43
C LEU A 443 -8.42 -33.11 9.82
N PRO A 444 -7.27 -33.71 10.16
CA PRO A 444 -6.89 -35.02 9.62
C PRO A 444 -7.80 -36.16 10.13
N PRO A 445 -7.82 -37.31 9.43
CA PRO A 445 -8.51 -38.53 9.86
C PRO A 445 -8.23 -38.90 11.33
N GLY A 446 -9.28 -39.25 12.07
CA GLY A 446 -9.20 -39.69 13.47
C GLY A 446 -8.86 -38.60 14.50
N ARG A 447 -8.82 -37.32 14.10
CA ARG A 447 -8.48 -36.19 14.99
C ARG A 447 -9.73 -35.43 15.45
N ARG A 448 -9.56 -34.69 16.54
CA ARG A 448 -10.55 -33.74 17.07
C ARG A 448 -9.92 -32.36 17.20
N PHE A 449 -10.70 -31.31 16.97
CA PHE A 449 -10.24 -29.93 17.12
C PHE A 449 -11.39 -28.98 17.48
N HIS A 450 -11.07 -27.89 18.18
CA HIS A 450 -12.04 -26.86 18.57
C HIS A 450 -12.02 -25.72 17.58
N TYR A 451 -13.16 -25.42 16.96
CA TYR A 451 -13.31 -24.33 16.00
C TYR A 451 -14.30 -23.30 16.52
N ASN A 452 -14.00 -22.04 16.26
CA ASN A 452 -14.92 -20.94 16.49
C ASN A 452 -15.80 -20.75 15.25
N MET A 453 -17.09 -20.62 15.50
CA MET A 453 -18.13 -20.36 14.52
C MET A 453 -18.67 -18.95 14.75
N ARG A 454 -18.69 -18.14 13.71
CA ARG A 454 -19.40 -16.86 13.71
C ARG A 454 -20.88 -17.14 13.46
N VAL A 455 -21.72 -16.70 14.39
CA VAL A 455 -23.18 -16.87 14.35
C VAL A 455 -23.82 -15.49 14.31
N GLU A 456 -24.77 -15.29 13.40
CA GLU A 456 -25.62 -14.10 13.35
C GLU A 456 -26.95 -14.39 14.06
N ALA A 457 -27.26 -13.58 15.07
CA ALA A 457 -28.51 -13.71 15.81
C ALA A 457 -29.70 -13.26 14.95
N PRO A 458 -30.89 -13.88 15.10
CA PRO A 458 -32.13 -13.42 14.50
C PRO A 458 -32.42 -11.96 14.82
N SER A 459 -33.06 -11.25 13.90
CA SER A 459 -33.52 -9.87 14.12
C SER A 459 -34.73 -9.78 15.06
N GLU A 460 -35.41 -10.90 15.29
CA GLU A 460 -36.58 -10.99 16.15
C GLU A 460 -36.19 -11.52 17.52
N ALA A 461 -36.69 -10.86 18.57
CA ALA A 461 -36.50 -11.33 19.94
C ALA A 461 -37.36 -12.56 20.22
N GLY A 462 -36.84 -13.51 20.98
CA GLY A 462 -37.52 -14.76 21.30
C GLY A 462 -36.57 -15.85 21.79
N GLU A 463 -37.16 -16.96 22.21
CA GLU A 463 -36.41 -18.18 22.54
C GLU A 463 -36.32 -19.08 21.31
N TYR A 464 -35.09 -19.46 20.94
CA TYR A 464 -34.81 -20.29 19.78
C TYR A 464 -33.89 -21.45 20.13
N LEU A 465 -33.86 -22.44 19.23
CA LEU A 465 -32.84 -23.48 19.24
C LEU A 465 -31.82 -23.19 18.14
N LEU A 466 -30.56 -23.00 18.51
CA LEU A 466 -29.45 -22.90 17.58
C LEU A 466 -28.91 -24.29 17.30
N ARG A 467 -29.04 -24.74 16.05
CA ARG A 467 -28.48 -25.99 15.55
C ARG A 467 -27.14 -25.73 14.89
N LEU A 468 -26.06 -26.15 15.53
CA LEU A 468 -24.70 -26.07 15.01
C LEU A 468 -24.41 -27.32 14.18
N THR A 469 -24.02 -27.15 12.93
CA THR A 469 -23.76 -28.25 11.99
C THR A 469 -22.63 -27.88 11.01
N LEU A 470 -22.49 -28.67 9.95
CA LEU A 470 -21.57 -28.45 8.85
C LEU A 470 -22.33 -28.49 7.53
N VAL A 471 -21.75 -27.89 6.50
CA VAL A 471 -22.23 -27.99 5.12
C VAL A 471 -21.05 -28.36 4.23
N GLN A 472 -21.21 -29.41 3.43
CA GLN A 472 -20.34 -29.59 2.28
C GLN A 472 -21.00 -28.86 1.11
N GLU A 473 -20.38 -27.77 0.67
CA GLU A 473 -20.93 -26.91 -0.38
C GLU A 473 -21.22 -27.74 -1.65
N HIS A 474 -22.37 -27.48 -2.27
CA HIS A 474 -22.89 -28.21 -3.43
C HIS A 474 -23.23 -29.70 -3.20
N VAL A 475 -23.18 -30.20 -1.96
CA VAL A 475 -23.42 -31.61 -1.64
C VAL A 475 -24.57 -31.78 -0.66
N ALA A 476 -24.37 -31.42 0.62
CA ALA A 476 -25.35 -31.65 1.67
C ALA A 476 -25.07 -30.82 2.93
N TRP A 477 -26.15 -30.49 3.64
CA TRP A 477 -26.09 -30.09 5.04
C TRP A 477 -26.02 -31.33 5.91
N LEU A 478 -25.11 -31.33 6.88
CA LEU A 478 -24.77 -32.52 7.65
C LEU A 478 -25.80 -32.80 8.77
N ASP A 479 -26.64 -31.83 9.13
CA ASP A 479 -27.73 -32.04 10.07
C ASP A 479 -28.81 -33.00 9.52
N SER A 480 -29.04 -32.98 8.20
CA SER A 480 -29.89 -33.97 7.50
C SER A 480 -29.37 -35.42 7.64
N LEU A 481 -28.09 -35.56 7.99
CA LEU A 481 -27.42 -36.84 8.24
C LEU A 481 -27.29 -37.17 9.73
N GLY A 482 -27.90 -36.36 10.61
CA GLY A 482 -27.82 -36.53 12.07
C GLY A 482 -26.55 -35.95 12.69
N VAL A 483 -25.77 -35.16 11.97
CA VAL A 483 -24.54 -34.54 12.46
C VAL A 483 -24.83 -33.09 12.83
N TYR A 484 -25.23 -32.88 14.08
CA TYR A 484 -25.49 -31.54 14.62
C TYR A 484 -25.39 -31.51 16.15
N ALA A 485 -25.30 -30.32 16.71
CA ALA A 485 -25.43 -30.06 18.13
C ALA A 485 -26.41 -28.91 18.34
N ASP A 486 -27.46 -29.15 19.14
CA ASP A 486 -28.49 -28.16 19.43
C ASP A 486 -28.24 -27.47 20.78
N THR A 487 -28.52 -26.18 20.84
CA THR A 487 -28.43 -25.41 22.08
C THR A 487 -29.50 -24.33 22.16
N PRO A 488 -30.18 -24.16 23.31
CA PRO A 488 -31.13 -23.08 23.49
C PRO A 488 -30.41 -21.74 23.56
N CYS A 489 -30.96 -20.74 22.89
CA CYS A 489 -30.45 -19.38 22.90
C CYS A 489 -31.61 -18.38 22.93
N GLU A 490 -31.59 -17.48 23.91
CA GLU A 490 -32.52 -16.38 24.06
C GLU A 490 -32.01 -15.16 23.30
N VAL A 491 -32.81 -14.65 22.38
CA VAL A 491 -32.53 -13.41 21.64
C VAL A 491 -33.32 -12.30 22.31
N VAL A 492 -32.62 -11.35 22.92
CA VAL A 492 -33.24 -10.18 23.55
C VAL A 492 -33.26 -9.01 22.58
N GLY A 493 -34.29 -8.16 22.69
CA GLY A 493 -34.34 -6.91 21.92
C GLY A 493 -33.10 -6.06 22.22
N SER A 494 -32.56 -5.40 21.19
CA SER A 494 -31.44 -4.47 21.38
C SER A 494 -31.81 -3.45 22.45
N ALA A 495 -31.01 -3.35 23.52
CA ALA A 495 -31.11 -2.23 24.43
C ALA A 495 -30.89 -0.95 23.60
N ALA A 496 -31.87 -0.03 23.65
CA ALA A 496 -31.83 1.24 22.94
C ALA A 496 -30.74 2.17 23.47
#